data_AF-A0A239EYX9-F1
#
_entry.id   AF-A0A239EYX9-F1
#
_cell.length_a   1.000
_cell.length_b   1.000
_cell.length_c   1.000
_cell.angle_alpha   90.00
_cell.angle_beta   90.00
_cell.angle_gamma   90.00
#
_symmetry.space_group_name_H-M   'P 1'
#
loop_
_entity.id
_entity.type
_entity.pdbx_description
1 polymer ?
#
loop_
_entity_poly.entity_id
_entity_poly.type
_entity_poly.pdbx_seq_one_letter_code
_entity_poly.pdbx_strand_id
1 'polypeptide(L)' 'MTQPEEYLPAFLASIESLDPDSQIGHARGLVVAVLEHLGYVLARDTDTTAATSAFILAADLEKRLNSLELMIGSDGAS' A
#
# COMPACT_ATOMS: atom_id res chain seq x y z
N MET A 1 8.01 -24.74 5.10
CA MET A 1 7.38 -23.47 5.51
C MET A 1 8.33 -22.38 5.08
N THR A 2 7.90 -21.52 4.15
CA THR A 2 8.67 -20.37 3.66
C THR A 2 8.91 -19.40 4.82
N GLN A 3 10.12 -18.87 4.95
CA GLN A 3 10.50 -17.94 6.01
C GLN A 3 9.76 -16.59 5.82
N PRO A 4 9.44 -15.84 6.89
CA PRO A 4 8.81 -14.52 6.80
C PRO A 4 9.50 -13.56 5.80
N GLU A 5 10.84 -13.64 5.70
CA GLU A 5 11.63 -12.87 4.74
C GLU A 5 11.42 -13.29 3.26
N GLU A 6 10.94 -14.50 3.00
CA GLU A 6 10.69 -15.01 1.64
C GLU A 6 9.31 -14.59 1.09
N TYR A 7 8.41 -14.05 1.93
CA TYR A 7 7.08 -13.60 1.49
C TYR A 7 7.14 -12.30 0.71
N LEU A 8 8.03 -11.37 1.07
CA LEU A 8 8.11 -10.08 0.38
C LEU A 8 8.57 -10.24 -1.08
N PRO A 9 9.63 -10.99 -1.40
CA PRO A 9 10.00 -11.26 -2.80
C PRO A 9 8.92 -12.01 -3.58
N ALA A 10 8.28 -13.02 -2.98
CA ALA A 10 7.22 -13.79 -3.63
C ALA A 10 5.96 -12.94 -3.89
N PHE A 11 5.63 -12.05 -2.96
CA PHE A 11 4.54 -11.09 -3.10
C PHE A 11 4.81 -10.06 -4.20
N LEU A 12 6.02 -9.50 -4.24
CA LEU A 12 6.41 -8.57 -5.30
C LEU A 12 6.34 -9.24 -6.68
N ALA A 13 6.87 -10.46 -6.79
CA ALA A 13 6.76 -11.24 -8.03
C ALA A 13 5.30 -11.53 -8.41
N SER A 14 4.42 -11.78 -7.43
CA SER A 14 2.99 -11.95 -7.67
C SER A 14 2.34 -10.68 -8.20
N ILE A 15 2.67 -9.50 -7.66
CA ILE A 15 2.16 -8.22 -8.16
C ILE A 15 2.68 -7.97 -9.58
N GLU A 16 3.99 -8.12 -9.82
CA GLU A 16 4.60 -7.87 -11.13
C GLU A 16 4.02 -8.74 -12.25
N SER A 17 3.40 -9.88 -11.91
CA SER A 17 2.72 -10.76 -12.87
C SER A 17 1.31 -10.29 -13.30
N LEU A 18 0.73 -9.30 -12.62
CA LEU A 18 -0.60 -8.76 -12.91
C LEU A 18 -0.53 -7.69 -14.01
N ASP A 19 -1.65 -7.39 -14.68
CA ASP A 19 -1.76 -6.20 -15.53
C ASP A 19 -1.69 -4.91 -14.68
N PRO A 20 -1.26 -3.77 -15.24
CA PRO A 20 -1.02 -2.54 -14.48
C PRO A 20 -2.22 -2.04 -13.64
N ASP A 21 -3.45 -2.18 -14.15
CA ASP A 21 -4.66 -1.78 -13.41
C ASP A 21 -4.88 -2.71 -12.22
N SER A 22 -4.71 -4.02 -12.41
CA SER A 22 -4.75 -5.02 -11.34
C SER A 22 -3.61 -4.87 -10.34
N GLN A 23 -2.41 -4.44 -10.76
CA GLN A 23 -1.26 -4.18 -9.88
C GLN A 23 -1.58 -3.08 -8.87
N ILE A 24 -2.11 -1.95 -9.35
CA ILE A 24 -2.54 -0.84 -8.49
C ILE A 24 -3.63 -1.31 -7.53
N GLY A 25 -4.65 -2.00 -8.04
CA GLY A 25 -5.75 -2.51 -7.21
C GLY A 25 -5.25 -3.41 -6.07
N HIS A 26 -4.29 -4.30 -6.36
CA HIS A 26 -3.67 -5.18 -5.37
C HIS A 26 -2.83 -4.40 -4.36
N ALA A 27 -1.99 -3.46 -4.82
CA ALA A 27 -1.18 -2.62 -3.96
C ALA A 27 -2.03 -1.75 -3.02
N ARG A 28 -3.12 -1.16 -3.55
CA ARG A 28 -4.08 -0.37 -2.77
C ARG A 28 -4.76 -1.20 -1.71
N GLY A 29 -5.23 -2.42 -2.04
CA GLY A 29 -5.84 -3.33 -1.07
C GLY A 29 -4.92 -3.66 0.11
N LEU A 30 -3.63 -3.90 -0.17
CA LEU A 30 -2.65 -4.19 0.87
C LEU A 30 -2.33 -2.96 1.73
N VAL A 31 -2.13 -1.80 1.09
CA VAL A 31 -1.87 -0.53 1.80
C VAL A 31 -3.03 -0.20 2.75
N VAL A 32 -4.27 -0.35 2.30
CA VAL A 32 -5.45 -0.13 3.15
C VAL A 32 -5.43 -1.06 4.36
N ALA A 33 -5.23 -2.37 4.17
CA ALA A 33 -5.21 -3.33 5.27
C ALA A 33 -4.10 -3.03 6.30
N VAL A 34 -2.91 -2.62 5.84
CA VAL A 34 -1.79 -2.23 6.72
C VAL A 34 -2.12 -0.96 7.50
N LEU A 35 -2.68 0.06 6.84
CA LEU A 35 -3.05 1.32 7.48
C LEU A 35 -4.20 1.14 8.48
N GLU A 36 -5.19 0.31 8.17
CA GLU A 36 -6.27 -0.04 9.10
C GLU A 36 -5.71 -0.73 10.34
N HIS A 37 -4.85 -1.74 10.17
CA HIS A 37 -4.22 -2.43 11.29
C HIS A 37 -3.38 -1.48 12.14
N LEU A 38 -2.59 -0.61 11.49
CA LEU A 38 -1.81 0.42 12.18
C LEU A 38 -2.72 1.38 12.95
N GLY A 39 -3.84 1.81 12.38
CA GLY A 39 -4.86 2.61 13.05
C GLY A 39 -5.43 1.93 14.29
N TYR A 40 -5.74 0.63 14.23
CA TYR A 40 -6.19 -0.14 15.39
C TYR A 40 -5.13 -0.23 16.49
N VAL A 41 -3.87 -0.45 16.13
CA VAL A 41 -2.75 -0.50 17.09
C VAL A 41 -2.57 0.85 17.78
N LEU A 42 -2.60 1.94 17.02
CA LEU A 42 -2.43 3.30 17.54
C LEU A 42 -3.63 3.78 18.36
N ALA A 43 -4.84 3.36 18.01
CA ALA A 43 -6.02 3.62 18.84
C ALA A 43 -5.91 2.96 20.22
N ARG A 44 -5.13 1.88 20.33
CA ARG A 44 -4.91 1.14 21.56
C ARG A 44 -3.70 1.65 22.36
N ASP A 45 -2.76 2.33 21.71
CA ASP A 45 -1.54 2.88 22.31
C ASP A 45 -1.49 4.39 22.04
N THR A 46 -2.03 5.18 22.97
CA THR A 46 -2.39 6.61 22.79
C THR A 46 -1.21 7.57 22.76
N ASP A 47 0.01 7.11 22.44
CA ASP A 47 1.15 8.00 22.28
C ASP A 47 0.96 8.87 21.02
N THR A 48 0.75 10.17 21.24
CA THR A 48 0.21 11.12 20.25
C THR A 48 1.10 11.31 19.02
N THR A 49 2.39 11.01 19.15
CA THR A 49 3.38 11.16 18.07
C THR A 49 3.27 10.05 17.03
N ALA A 50 3.09 8.80 17.45
CA ALA A 50 2.96 7.65 16.54
C ALA A 50 1.69 7.73 15.68
N ALA A 51 0.59 8.23 16.27
CA ALA A 51 -0.66 8.51 15.55
C ALA A 51 -0.49 9.53 14.41
N THR A 52 0.27 10.61 14.68
CA THR A 52 0.52 11.66 13.69
C THR A 52 1.40 11.15 12.54
N SER A 53 2.47 10.41 12.83
CA SER A 53 3.34 9.83 11.80
C SER A 53 2.61 8.82 10.91
N ALA A 54 1.72 8.00 11.47
CA ALA A 54 0.91 7.07 10.71
C ALA A 54 -0.09 7.76 9.77
N PHE A 55 -0.70 8.87 10.22
CA PHE A 55 -1.58 9.67 9.37
C PHE A 55 -0.83 10.30 8.19
N ILE A 56 0.37 10.84 8.43
CA ILE A 56 1.22 11.38 7.35
C ILE A 56 1.59 10.29 6.35
N LEU A 57 1.96 9.09 6.84
CA LEU A 57 2.27 7.94 5.99
C LEU A 57 1.07 7.54 5.13
N ALA A 58 -0.14 7.48 5.71
CA ALA A 58 -1.36 7.16 4.99
C ALA A 58 -1.62 8.14 3.83
N ALA A 59 -1.51 9.43 4.10
CA ALA A 59 -1.72 10.48 3.11
C ALA A 59 -0.66 10.44 1.98
N ASP A 60 0.60 10.19 2.31
CA ASP A 60 1.67 10.07 1.30
C ASP A 60 1.47 8.83 0.41
N LEU A 61 1.07 7.70 0.99
CA LEU A 61 0.77 6.48 0.23
C LEU A 61 -0.42 6.67 -0.70
N GLU A 62 -1.51 7.29 -0.23
CA GLU A 62 -2.67 7.61 -1.08
C GLU A 62 -2.28 8.51 -2.25
N LYS A 63 -1.48 9.55 -2.00
CA LYS A 63 -0.98 10.44 -3.05
C LYS A 63 -0.16 9.68 -4.10
N ARG A 64 0.72 8.78 -3.68
CA ARG A 64 1.54 7.96 -4.59
C ARG A 64 0.69 7.00 -5.43
N LEU A 65 -0.28 6.32 -4.81
CA LEU A 65 -1.20 5.42 -5.51
C LEU A 65 -2.03 6.17 -6.56
N ASN A 66 -2.61 7.33 -6.19
CA ASN A 66 -3.35 8.16 -7.14
C ASN A 66 -2.45 8.68 -8.29
N SER A 67 -1.18 8.98 -8.00
CA SER A 67 -0.24 9.40 -9.07
C SER A 67 0.06 8.27 -10.05
N LEU A 68 0.21 7.03 -9.54
CA LEU A 68 0.41 5.84 -10.37
C LEU A 68 -0.81 5.53 -11.25
N GLU A 69 -2.02 5.65 -10.69
CA GLU A 69 -3.28 5.51 -11.42
C GLU A 69 -3.39 6.51 -12.57
N LEU A 70 -3.05 7.78 -12.32
CA LEU A 70 -3.09 8.82 -13.34
C LEU A 70 -2.07 8.56 -14.46
N MET A 71 -0.86 8.10 -14.12
CA MET A 71 0.17 7.77 -15.12
C MET A 71 -0.25 6.61 -16.02
N ILE A 72 -0.77 5.53 -15.43
CA ILE A 72 -1.24 4.36 -16.19
C ILE A 72 -2.46 4.71 -17.05
N GLY A 73 -3.41 5.47 -16.50
CA GLY A 73 -4.57 5.95 -17.25
C GLY A 73 -4.23 6.91 -18.40
N SER A 74 -3.13 7.66 -18.31
CA SER A 74 -2.65 8.54 -19.38
C SER A 74 -1.93 7.81 -20.52
N ASP A 75 -1.26 6.69 -20.24
CA ASP A 75 -0.53 5.91 -21.25
C ASP A 75 -1.46 5.03 -22.13
N GLY A 76 -2.66 4.68 -21.63
CA GLY A 76 -3.66 3.91 -22.39
C GLY A 76 -4.47 4.71 -23.41
N ALA A 77 -4.28 6.04 -23.49
CA ALA A 77 -5.04 6.94 -24.36
C ALA A 77 -4.33 7.31 -25.67
N SER A 78 -3.24 6.61 -26.04
CA SER A 78 -2.46 6.85 -27.27
C SER A 78 -2.75 5.83 -28.37
#